data_AF-A0AAX3LKR9-F1
#
_entry.id   AF-A0AAX3LKR9-F1
#
_cell.length_a   1.000
_cell.length_b   1.000
_cell.length_c   1.000
_cell.angle_alpha   90.00
_cell.angle_beta   90.00
_cell.angle_gamma   90.00
#
_symmetry.space_group_name_H-M   'P 1'
#
loop_
_entity.id
_entity.type
_entity.pdbx_description
1 polymer ?
#
loop_
_entity_poly.entity_id
_entity_poly.type
_entity_poly.pdbx_seq_one_letter_code
_entity_poly.pdbx_strand_id
1 'polypeptide(L)'
;MAKKPKNAKNTAKQPHRGRFQAQGQKLEESVPWAAPIPPSTEEGNIMLQDLESKLESGDAKIRETAFNDARNYIQIVYAAGGAYAPVNKTFMVRSTRKERVDLEVNGGLAFKVVKNV
;
A
#
# COMPACT_ATOMS: atom_id res chain seq x y z
N MET A 1 30.01 4.70 -37.44
CA MET A 1 28.76 4.91 -36.68
C MET A 1 28.85 4.13 -35.37
N ALA A 2 29.24 4.81 -34.29
CA ALA A 2 29.45 4.16 -32.99
C ALA A 2 28.09 3.82 -32.36
N LYS A 3 27.84 2.53 -32.09
CA LYS A 3 26.67 2.07 -31.34
C LYS A 3 26.84 2.53 -29.88
N LYS A 4 25.98 3.45 -29.45
CA LYS A 4 25.84 3.86 -28.03
C LYS A 4 25.58 2.62 -27.17
N PRO A 5 26.27 2.43 -26.03
CA PRO A 5 25.99 1.31 -25.15
C PRO A 5 24.58 1.48 -24.56
N LYS A 6 23.73 0.47 -24.76
CA LYS A 6 22.43 0.38 -24.09
C LYS A 6 22.72 0.14 -22.61
N ASN A 7 22.50 1.15 -21.79
CA ASN A 7 22.52 1.02 -20.34
C ASN A 7 21.31 0.18 -19.92
N ALA A 8 21.43 -1.14 -20.01
CA ALA A 8 20.44 -2.07 -19.51
C ALA A 8 20.51 -2.04 -17.99
N LYS A 9 19.72 -1.13 -17.37
CA LYS A 9 19.38 -1.26 -15.96
C LYS A 9 18.66 -2.60 -15.83
N ASN A 10 19.40 -3.60 -15.38
CA ASN A 10 18.88 -4.90 -15.01
C ASN A 10 17.97 -4.66 -13.79
N THR A 11 16.70 -4.29 -14.01
CA THR A 11 15.75 -4.02 -12.94
C THR A 11 15.35 -5.34 -12.33
N ALA A 12 16.19 -5.87 -11.42
CA ALA A 12 15.81 -6.98 -10.58
C ALA A 12 14.46 -6.65 -9.95
N LYS A 13 13.45 -7.49 -10.20
CA LYS A 13 12.10 -7.31 -9.66
C LYS A 13 12.23 -7.27 -8.14
N GLN A 14 11.87 -6.14 -7.54
CA GLN A 14 11.99 -5.98 -6.09
C GLN A 14 11.17 -7.08 -5.38
N PRO A 15 11.76 -7.76 -4.38
CA PRO A 15 11.16 -8.93 -3.73
C PRO A 15 9.87 -8.57 -2.98
N HIS A 16 9.83 -7.40 -2.32
CA HIS A 16 8.69 -6.93 -1.56
C HIS A 16 7.93 -5.87 -2.34
N ARG A 17 6.65 -6.10 -2.61
CA ARG A 17 5.85 -5.21 -3.45
C ARG A 17 4.37 -5.29 -3.14
N GLY A 18 3.68 -4.20 -3.39
CA GLY A 18 2.24 -4.08 -3.19
C GLY A 18 1.75 -2.67 -3.41
N ARG A 19 0.51 -2.39 -3.01
CA ARG A 19 -0.04 -1.04 -2.99
C ARG A 19 -1.15 -0.89 -1.95
N PHE A 20 -1.35 0.34 -1.51
CA PHE A 20 -2.64 0.77 -0.99
C PHE A 20 -3.44 1.41 -2.11
N GLN A 21 -4.75 1.21 -2.13
CA GLN A 21 -5.63 1.74 -3.16
C GLN A 21 -6.94 2.24 -2.55
N ALA A 22 -7.39 3.43 -2.94
CA ALA A 22 -8.73 3.92 -2.64
C ALA A 22 -9.57 3.79 -3.91
N GLN A 23 -10.71 3.10 -3.83
CA GLN A 23 -11.64 2.95 -4.95
C GLN A 23 -13.04 3.41 -4.56
N GLY A 24 -13.81 3.80 -5.56
CA GLY A 24 -15.16 4.32 -5.41
C GLY A 24 -15.90 4.36 -6.74
N GLN A 25 -17.10 4.93 -6.74
CA GLN A 25 -17.89 5.06 -7.96
C GLN A 25 -17.21 5.89 -9.06
N LYS A 26 -16.40 6.88 -8.67
CA LYS A 26 -15.69 7.81 -9.58
C LYS A 26 -14.22 8.03 -9.20
N LEU A 27 -13.72 7.31 -8.19
CA LEU A 27 -12.38 7.48 -7.65
C LEU A 27 -11.59 6.18 -7.80
N GLU A 28 -10.37 6.28 -8.30
CA GLU A 28 -9.36 5.23 -8.21
C GLU A 28 -7.99 5.87 -8.02
N GLU A 29 -7.47 5.81 -6.79
CA GLU A 29 -6.16 6.35 -6.42
C GLU A 29 -5.32 5.29 -5.74
N SER A 30 -3.99 5.33 -5.91
CA SER A 30 -3.12 4.34 -5.29
C SER A 30 -1.74 4.86 -4.89
N VAL A 31 -1.13 4.17 -3.92
CA VAL A 31 0.26 4.34 -3.51
C VAL A 31 0.95 2.97 -3.57
N PRO A 32 1.74 2.69 -4.62
CA PRO A 32 2.48 1.45 -4.75
C PRO A 32 3.81 1.49 -3.99
N TRP A 33 4.30 0.32 -3.59
CA TRP A 33 5.68 0.14 -3.14
C TRP A 33 6.35 -1.03 -3.86
N ALA A 34 7.67 -0.92 -4.01
CA ALA A 34 8.54 -1.98 -4.50
C ALA A 34 9.93 -1.76 -3.89
N ALA A 35 10.35 -2.67 -3.00
CA ALA A 35 11.58 -2.49 -2.22
C ALA A 35 12.31 -3.82 -1.97
N PRO A 36 13.64 -3.77 -1.76
CA PRO A 36 14.43 -4.94 -1.39
C PRO A 36 14.19 -5.42 0.04
N ILE A 37 13.65 -4.54 0.90
CA ILE A 37 13.32 -4.81 2.31
C ILE A 37 11.80 -4.59 2.46
N PRO A 38 11.08 -5.43 3.25
CA PRO A 38 9.68 -5.19 3.57
C PRO A 38 9.47 -3.77 4.13
N PRO A 39 8.36 -3.09 3.79
CA PRO A 39 7.99 -1.86 4.50
C PRO A 39 7.75 -2.16 5.99
N SER A 40 8.12 -1.20 6.84
CA SER A 40 7.76 -1.14 8.25
C SER A 40 6.29 -0.72 8.45
N THR A 41 5.80 -0.78 9.68
CA THR A 41 4.48 -0.25 10.05
C THR A 41 4.40 1.27 9.86
N GLU A 42 5.47 1.99 10.22
CA GLU A 42 5.63 3.43 10.01
C GLU A 42 5.52 3.80 8.52
N GLU A 43 6.31 3.14 7.67
CA GLU A 43 6.26 3.34 6.22
C GLU A 43 4.88 3.00 5.64
N GLY A 44 4.21 1.97 6.19
CA GLY A 44 2.83 1.65 5.82
C GLY A 44 1.83 2.75 6.17
N ASN A 45 1.96 3.36 7.36
CA ASN A 45 1.12 4.48 7.77
C ASN A 45 1.37 5.73 6.92
N ILE A 46 2.63 6.01 6.58
CA ILE A 46 2.99 7.10 5.66
C ILE A 46 2.34 6.88 4.29
N MET A 47 2.41 5.66 3.74
CA MET A 47 1.75 5.36 2.46
C MET A 47 0.22 5.53 2.51
N LEU A 48 -0.41 5.21 3.64
CA LEU A 48 -1.85 5.45 3.84
C LEU A 48 -2.16 6.96 3.93
N GLN A 49 -1.32 7.73 4.62
CA GLN A 49 -1.44 9.19 4.68
C GLN A 49 -1.23 9.83 3.32
N ASP A 50 -0.23 9.38 2.55
CA ASP A 50 0.02 9.81 1.18
C ASP A 50 -1.19 9.49 0.30
N LEU A 51 -1.79 8.30 0.44
CA LEU A 51 -3.01 7.94 -0.28
C LEU A 51 -4.14 8.89 0.10
N GLU A 52 -4.43 9.06 1.39
CA GLU A 52 -5.50 9.96 1.88
C GLU A 52 -5.31 11.41 1.39
N SER A 53 -4.07 11.90 1.32
CA SER A 53 -3.75 13.24 0.83
C SER A 53 -4.01 13.46 -0.67
N LYS A 54 -4.10 12.38 -1.46
CA LYS A 54 -4.45 12.45 -2.88
C LYS A 54 -5.96 12.59 -3.12
N LEU A 55 -6.78 12.31 -2.12
CA LEU A 55 -8.24 12.38 -2.24
C LEU A 55 -8.71 13.82 -1.99
N GLU A 56 -9.78 14.22 -2.67
CA GLU A 56 -10.52 15.42 -2.26
C GLU A 56 -11.06 15.24 -0.83
N SER A 57 -11.20 16.33 -0.09
CA SER A 57 -11.57 16.29 1.34
C SER A 57 -12.87 15.54 1.61
N GLY A 58 -13.84 15.60 0.69
CA GLY A 58 -15.09 14.84 0.78
C GLY A 58 -14.88 13.34 0.61
N ASP A 59 -14.06 12.93 -0.36
CA ASP A 59 -13.74 11.53 -0.65
C ASP A 59 -12.90 10.88 0.45
N ALA A 60 -11.95 11.64 1.01
CA ALA A 60 -11.17 11.23 2.18
C ALA A 60 -12.11 10.99 3.38
N LYS A 61 -13.01 11.95 3.67
CA LYS A 61 -13.95 11.86 4.78
C LYS A 61 -14.89 10.66 4.68
N ILE A 62 -15.40 10.35 3.48
CA ILE A 62 -16.24 9.15 3.27
C ILE A 62 -15.47 7.88 3.65
N ARG A 63 -14.16 7.84 3.44
CA ARG A 63 -13.30 6.67 3.69
C ARG A 63 -12.59 6.66 5.04
N GLU A 64 -12.84 7.64 5.90
CA GLU A 64 -12.12 7.79 7.18
C GLU A 64 -12.10 6.48 8.00
N THR A 65 -13.24 5.80 8.12
CA THR A 65 -13.30 4.50 8.84
C THR A 65 -12.51 3.40 8.14
N ALA A 66 -12.52 3.36 6.81
CA ALA A 66 -11.77 2.38 6.03
C ALA A 66 -10.24 2.61 6.13
N PHE A 67 -9.79 3.87 6.12
CA PHE A 67 -8.40 4.22 6.40
C PHE A 67 -8.00 3.82 7.82
N ASN A 68 -8.84 4.06 8.81
CA ASN A 68 -8.58 3.65 10.20
C ASN A 68 -8.52 2.13 10.35
N ASP A 69 -9.42 1.38 9.71
CA ASP A 69 -9.38 -0.08 9.70
C ASP A 69 -8.10 -0.61 9.02
N ALA A 70 -7.63 0.05 7.95
CA ALA A 70 -6.37 -0.28 7.29
C ALA A 70 -5.16 -0.04 8.22
N ARG A 71 -5.11 1.09 8.93
CA ARG A 71 -4.07 1.39 9.94
C ARG A 71 -4.07 0.34 11.06
N ASN A 72 -5.25 -0.01 11.57
CA ASN A 72 -5.39 -1.05 12.60
C ASN A 72 -4.90 -2.41 12.09
N TYR A 73 -5.22 -2.76 10.84
CA TYR A 73 -4.78 -3.99 10.24
C TYR A 73 -3.26 -4.09 10.14
N ILE A 74 -2.55 -2.99 9.80
CA ILE A 74 -1.08 -2.95 9.81
C ILE A 74 -0.52 -3.38 11.17
N GLN A 75 -1.10 -2.90 12.27
CA GLN A 75 -0.67 -3.27 13.62
C GLN A 75 -0.95 -4.73 13.95
N ILE A 76 -2.14 -5.22 13.57
CA ILE A 76 -2.54 -6.63 13.77
C ILE A 76 -1.57 -7.57 13.03
N VAL A 77 -1.28 -7.30 11.76
CA VAL A 77 -0.38 -8.17 10.99
C VAL A 77 1.06 -8.06 11.46
N TYR A 78 1.50 -6.89 11.93
CA TYR A 78 2.81 -6.75 12.56
C TYR A 78 2.93 -7.67 13.79
N ALA A 79 1.93 -7.64 14.69
CA ALA A 79 1.88 -8.53 15.85
C ALA A 79 1.83 -10.03 15.45
N ALA A 80 1.25 -10.35 14.29
CA ALA A 80 1.23 -11.70 13.71
C ALA A 80 2.50 -12.08 12.92
N GLY A 81 3.52 -11.21 12.87
CA GLY A 81 4.81 -11.48 12.20
C GLY A 81 4.90 -11.04 10.74
N GLY A 82 4.02 -10.11 10.32
CA GLY A 82 3.96 -9.48 8.99
C GLY A 82 2.92 -10.09 8.05
N ALA A 83 2.61 -9.38 6.96
CA ALA A 83 1.71 -9.81 5.90
C ALA A 83 2.49 -10.43 4.73
N TYR A 84 2.43 -11.77 4.58
CA TYR A 84 3.11 -12.50 3.51
C TYR A 84 2.26 -12.51 2.24
N ALA A 85 2.88 -12.24 1.09
CA ALA A 85 2.18 -12.32 -0.19
C ALA A 85 1.68 -13.75 -0.48
N PRO A 86 0.51 -13.91 -1.14
CA PRO A 86 -0.40 -12.85 -1.58
C PRO A 86 -1.36 -12.40 -0.47
N VAL A 87 -1.57 -11.09 -0.35
CA VAL A 87 -2.67 -10.52 0.45
C VAL A 87 -3.48 -9.60 -0.43
N ASN A 88 -4.81 -9.76 -0.39
CA ASN A 88 -5.75 -8.77 -0.89
C ASN A 88 -6.79 -8.55 0.21
N LYS A 89 -6.68 -7.41 0.91
CA LYS A 89 -7.52 -7.06 2.04
C LYS A 89 -8.28 -5.78 1.72
N THR A 90 -9.60 -5.91 1.60
CA THR A 90 -10.51 -4.79 1.39
C THR A 90 -11.09 -4.29 2.71
N PHE A 91 -11.09 -2.97 2.88
CA PHE A 91 -11.74 -2.22 3.95
C PHE A 91 -12.89 -1.41 3.32
N MET A 92 -14.09 -1.99 3.37
CA MET A 92 -15.29 -1.35 2.79
C MET A 92 -15.80 -0.22 3.70
N VAL A 93 -16.20 0.90 3.10
CA VAL A 93 -16.96 1.92 3.83
C VAL A 93 -18.39 1.43 4.05
N ARG A 94 -18.81 1.40 5.32
CA ARG A 94 -20.16 0.96 5.72
C ARG A 94 -21.24 1.74 4.98
N SER A 95 -22.33 1.06 4.63
CA SER A 95 -23.48 1.65 3.92
C SER A 95 -23.18 2.21 2.53
N THR A 96 -21.99 1.94 1.97
CA THR A 96 -21.68 2.21 0.57
C THR A 96 -21.52 0.89 -0.19
N ARG A 97 -21.71 0.93 -1.51
CA ARG A 97 -21.53 -0.27 -2.36
C ARG A 97 -20.13 -0.37 -2.97
N LYS A 98 -19.42 0.75 -3.09
CA LYS A 98 -18.19 0.85 -3.91
C LYS A 98 -17.03 1.56 -3.21
N GLU A 99 -17.30 2.38 -2.19
CA GLU A 99 -16.25 3.17 -1.55
C GLU A 99 -15.45 2.27 -0.61
N ARG A 100 -14.14 2.19 -0.84
CA ARG A 100 -13.25 1.28 -0.10
C ARG A 100 -11.81 1.74 -0.12
N VAL A 101 -11.04 1.19 0.80
CA VAL A 101 -9.57 1.20 0.81
C VAL A 101 -9.11 -0.26 0.74
N ASP A 102 -8.15 -0.56 -0.12
CA ASP A 102 -7.60 -1.89 -0.33
C ASP A 102 -6.11 -1.90 0.00
N LEU A 103 -5.65 -3.01 0.61
CA LEU A 103 -4.25 -3.36 0.77
C LEU A 103 -3.96 -4.59 -0.09
N GLU A 104 -3.00 -4.46 -0.99
CA GLU A 104 -2.49 -5.57 -1.79
C GLU A 104 -1.01 -5.80 -1.54
N VAL A 105 -0.65 -7.02 -1.12
CA VAL A 105 0.75 -7.47 -1.02
C VAL A 105 0.98 -8.48 -2.15
N ASN A 106 1.63 -8.02 -3.22
CA ASN A 106 1.82 -8.76 -4.47
C ASN A 106 3.11 -9.60 -4.51
N GLY A 107 4.00 -9.41 -3.55
CA GLY A 107 5.23 -10.19 -3.43
C GLY A 107 5.96 -9.95 -2.13
N GLY A 108 6.61 -11.00 -1.65
CA GLY A 108 7.42 -10.97 -0.44
C GLY A 108 6.56 -10.83 0.81
N LEU A 109 6.76 -9.74 1.52
CA LEU A 109 6.31 -9.52 2.90
C LEU A 109 6.15 -8.02 3.13
N ALA A 110 5.20 -7.64 3.97
CA ALA A 110 4.99 -6.27 4.45
C ALA A 110 4.83 -6.23 5.97
N PHE A 111 5.16 -5.07 6.57
CA PHE A 111 4.90 -4.71 7.96
C PHE A 111 5.54 -5.63 9.01
N LYS A 112 6.81 -6.03 8.82
CA LYS A 112 7.55 -6.86 9.80
C LYS A 112 8.78 -6.16 10.40
N VAL A 113 9.38 -5.21 9.69
CA VAL A 113 10.68 -4.64 10.08
C VAL A 113 10.45 -3.37 10.89
N VAL A 114 11.07 -3.28 12.07
CA VAL A 114 11.36 -2.00 12.72
C VAL A 114 12.75 -1.60 12.25
N LYS A 115 12.84 -0.56 11.41
CA LYS A 115 14.14 0.01 11.04
C LYS A 115 14.52 0.97 12.16
N ASN A 116 15.60 0.69 12.88
CA ASN A 116 16.19 1.70 13.76
C ASN A 116 16.75 2.79 12.83
N VAL A 117 16.10 3.95 12.83
CA VAL A 117 16.57 5.16 12.14
C VAL A 117 17.52 5.89 13.06
#